data_AF-A0A662X2F5-F1
#
_entry.id   AF-A0A662X2F5-F1
#
_cell.length_a   1.000
_cell.length_b   1.000
_cell.length_c   1.000
_cell.angle_alpha   90.00
_cell.angle_beta   90.00
_cell.angle_gamma   90.00
#
_symmetry.space_group_name_H-M   'P 1'
#
loop_
_entity.id
_entity.type
_entity.pdbx_description
1 polymer ?
#
loop_
_entity_poly.entity_id
_entity_poly.type
_entity_poly.pdbx_seq_one_letter_code
_entity_poly.pdbx_strand_id
1 'polypeptide(L)'
;MSTVAKVPALLAVAGALLLQQYVARRRRYVVEETNRKTAQAAAVASPSDDGEAFVVEIEYCTGCRWMLRAAWMAQELLTTFQQDENSRLRSVTLTPNSRQGGVFNVYLHAVGPAADPDAEKEVLWSRKIARRFPESKELKQLVRDFVCPERGLGHSDKK
;
A
#
# COMPACT_ATOMS: atom_id res chain seq x y z
N MET A 1 -40.66 2.68 62.29
CA MET A 1 -41.02 2.37 60.88
C MET A 1 -40.02 3.06 59.94
N SER A 2 -38.90 2.43 59.53
CA SER A 2 -38.04 2.95 58.43
C SER A 2 -36.96 1.95 57.97
N THR A 3 -37.34 0.69 57.73
CA THR A 3 -36.42 -0.35 57.20
C THR A 3 -36.82 -0.82 55.80
N VAL A 4 -38.09 -0.72 55.42
CA VAL A 4 -38.61 -1.24 54.15
C VAL A 4 -38.18 -0.38 52.93
N ALA A 5 -38.00 0.93 53.08
CA ALA A 5 -37.61 1.81 51.98
C ALA A 5 -36.11 1.77 51.61
N LYS A 6 -35.25 1.21 52.47
CA LYS A 6 -33.79 1.21 52.27
C LYS A 6 -33.28 0.01 51.45
N VAL A 7 -34.01 -1.10 51.47
CA VAL A 7 -33.65 -2.35 50.77
C VAL A 7 -33.65 -2.21 49.25
N PRO A 8 -34.68 -1.65 48.58
CA PRO A 8 -34.67 -1.50 47.12
C PRO A 8 -33.60 -0.50 46.63
N ALA A 9 -33.31 0.55 47.41
CA ALA A 9 -32.25 1.50 47.08
C ALA A 9 -30.85 0.87 47.16
N LEU A 10 -30.59 0.01 48.15
CA LEU A 10 -29.32 -0.71 48.29
C LEU A 10 -29.11 -1.74 47.15
N LEU A 11 -30.17 -2.42 46.72
CA LEU A 11 -30.11 -3.36 45.59
C LEU A 11 -29.80 -2.64 44.26
N ALA A 12 -30.38 -1.47 44.03
CA ALA A 12 -30.11 -0.66 42.83
C ALA A 12 -28.65 -0.17 42.79
N VAL A 13 -28.09 0.28 43.92
CA VAL A 13 -26.69 0.73 44.03
C VAL A 13 -25.72 -0.44 43.82
N ALA A 14 -26.00 -1.61 44.41
CA ALA A 14 -25.19 -2.81 44.19
C ALA A 14 -25.22 -3.26 42.71
N GLY A 15 -26.39 -3.22 42.07
CA GLY A 15 -26.54 -3.51 40.64
C GLY A 15 -25.75 -2.54 39.75
N ALA A 16 -25.79 -1.24 40.05
CA ALA A 16 -25.03 -0.22 39.32
C ALA A 16 -23.51 -0.40 39.46
N LEU A 17 -23.03 -0.74 40.67
CA LEU A 17 -21.62 -1.04 40.94
C LEU A 17 -21.15 -2.29 40.19
N LEU A 18 -21.94 -3.37 40.17
CA LEU A 18 -21.63 -4.58 39.42
C LEU A 18 -21.59 -4.32 37.91
N LEU A 19 -22.54 -3.51 37.39
CA LEU A 19 -22.55 -3.11 35.99
C LEU A 19 -21.32 -2.24 35.64
N GLN A 20 -20.97 -1.27 36.49
CA GLN A 20 -19.76 -0.45 36.30
C GLN A 20 -18.48 -1.30 36.31
N GLN A 21 -18.36 -2.23 37.25
CA GLN A 21 -17.21 -3.15 37.32
C GLN A 21 -17.14 -4.06 36.09
N TYR A 22 -18.27 -4.57 35.62
CA TYR A 22 -18.34 -5.39 34.41
C TYR A 22 -17.92 -4.60 33.16
N VAL A 23 -18.44 -3.39 32.98
CA VAL A 23 -18.08 -2.52 31.85
C VAL A 23 -16.59 -2.14 31.89
N ALA A 24 -16.06 -1.79 33.07
CA ALA A 24 -14.65 -1.49 33.24
C ALA A 24 -13.75 -2.69 32.92
N ARG A 25 -14.12 -3.89 33.38
CA ARG A 25 -13.40 -5.15 33.10
C ARG A 25 -13.43 -5.49 31.62
N ARG A 26 -14.59 -5.36 30.97
CA ARG A 26 -14.74 -5.60 29.53
C ARG A 26 -13.92 -4.61 28.70
N ARG A 27 -13.88 -3.33 29.10
CA ARG A 27 -13.05 -2.31 28.44
C ARG A 27 -11.56 -2.62 28.56
N ARG A 28 -11.08 -3.03 29.74
CA ARG A 28 -9.69 -3.47 29.94
C ARG A 28 -9.34 -4.65 29.06
N TYR A 29 -10.19 -5.68 29.04
CA TYR A 29 -10.00 -6.86 28.20
C TYR A 29 -9.90 -6.50 26.70
N VAL A 30 -10.79 -5.64 26.19
CA VAL A 30 -10.73 -5.20 24.78
C VAL A 30 -9.44 -4.42 24.49
N VAL A 31 -9.00 -3.54 25.40
CA VAL A 31 -7.73 -2.80 25.24
C VAL A 31 -6.53 -3.74 25.28
N GLU A 32 -6.48 -4.67 26.22
CA GLU A 32 -5.42 -5.67 26.33
C GLU A 32 -5.38 -6.60 25.11
N GLU A 33 -6.54 -7.06 24.63
CA GLU A 33 -6.62 -7.89 23.43
C GLU A 33 -6.22 -7.12 22.17
N THR A 34 -6.61 -5.85 22.06
CA THR A 34 -6.18 -4.97 20.96
C THR A 34 -4.67 -4.75 21.03
N ASN A 35 -4.12 -4.40 22.18
CA ASN A 35 -2.68 -4.22 22.38
C ASN A 35 -1.91 -5.50 22.07
N ARG A 36 -2.42 -6.67 22.47
CA ARG A 36 -1.81 -7.97 22.14
C ARG A 36 -1.82 -8.23 20.64
N LYS A 37 -2.95 -7.98 19.96
CA LYS A 37 -3.05 -8.12 18.49
C LYS A 37 -2.11 -7.16 17.78
N THR A 38 -2.01 -5.91 18.22
CA THR A 38 -1.09 -4.91 17.65
C THR A 38 0.37 -5.29 17.90
N ALA A 39 0.73 -5.73 19.10
CA ALA A 39 2.09 -6.18 19.41
C ALA A 39 2.47 -7.43 18.62
N GLN A 40 1.52 -8.36 18.45
CA GLN A 40 1.73 -9.56 17.66
C GLN A 40 1.82 -9.25 16.16
N ALA A 41 1.06 -8.29 15.64
CA ALA A 41 1.20 -7.78 14.27
C ALA A 41 2.55 -7.06 14.05
N ALA A 42 3.00 -6.27 15.03
CA ALA A 42 4.31 -5.61 14.99
C ALA A 42 5.48 -6.61 15.07
N ALA A 43 5.32 -7.72 15.79
CA ALA A 43 6.31 -8.80 15.88
C ALA A 43 6.35 -9.70 14.63
N VAL A 44 5.27 -9.73 13.85
CA VAL A 44 5.16 -10.48 12.59
C VAL A 44 5.52 -9.61 11.38
N ALA A 45 5.62 -8.29 11.54
CA ALA A 45 6.24 -7.42 10.54
C ALA A 45 7.70 -7.87 10.37
N SER A 46 8.02 -8.41 9.20
CA SER A 46 9.36 -8.90 8.89
C SER A 46 10.37 -7.74 8.92
N PRO A 47 11.62 -7.98 9.35
CA PRO A 47 12.69 -6.98 9.42
C PRO A 47 13.23 -6.55 8.03
N SER A 48 12.39 -6.58 6.99
CA SER A 48 12.77 -6.26 5.60
C SER A 48 12.31 -4.86 5.16
N ASP A 49 11.81 -4.03 6.08
CA ASP A 49 11.23 -2.71 5.78
C ASP A 49 12.26 -1.56 5.81
N ASP A 50 13.54 -1.89 6.03
CA ASP A 50 14.62 -0.90 6.12
C ASP A 50 15.23 -0.54 4.75
N GLY A 51 14.75 -1.17 3.67
CA GLY A 51 15.29 -1.04 2.32
C GLY A 51 14.59 0.02 1.47
N GLU A 52 15.35 0.63 0.55
CA GLU A 52 14.81 1.46 -0.53
C GLU A 52 13.77 0.66 -1.33
N ALA A 53 12.57 1.21 -1.49
CA ALA A 53 11.48 0.61 -2.25
C ALA A 53 11.00 1.53 -3.36
N PHE A 54 10.12 1.06 -4.24
CA PHE A 54 9.72 1.84 -5.41
C PHE A 54 8.23 1.89 -5.67
N VAL A 55 7.78 3.03 -6.23
CA VAL A 55 6.46 3.24 -6.80
C VAL A 55 6.61 3.58 -8.28
N VAL A 56 5.92 2.84 -9.14
CA VAL A 56 5.83 3.18 -10.56
C VAL A 56 4.65 4.13 -10.77
N GLU A 57 4.86 5.24 -11.46
CA GLU A 57 3.79 6.16 -11.84
C GLU A 57 3.56 6.10 -13.35
N ILE A 58 2.33 5.83 -13.78
CA ILE A 58 1.92 5.91 -15.19
C ILE A 58 1.05 7.16 -15.37
N GLU A 59 1.63 8.19 -15.94
CA GLU A 59 0.96 9.44 -16.29
C GLU A 59 0.32 9.31 -17.67
N TYR A 60 -1.00 9.56 -17.79
CA TYR A 60 -1.72 9.36 -19.04
C TYR A 60 -2.66 10.53 -19.41
N CYS A 61 -2.74 10.82 -20.70
CA CYS A 61 -3.70 11.76 -21.27
C CYS A 61 -5.15 11.28 -21.09
N THR A 62 -5.95 12.01 -20.32
CA THR A 62 -7.37 11.68 -20.10
C THR A 62 -8.21 11.92 -21.36
N GLY A 63 -7.95 13.01 -22.10
CA GLY A 63 -8.64 13.34 -23.35
C GLY A 63 -8.40 12.35 -24.51
N CYS A 64 -7.36 11.51 -24.39
CA CYS A 64 -6.96 10.56 -25.43
C CYS A 64 -7.59 9.17 -25.24
N ARG A 65 -8.37 8.97 -24.17
CA ARG A 65 -8.93 7.66 -23.76
C ARG A 65 -7.87 6.58 -23.53
N TRP A 66 -6.70 6.97 -23.00
CA TRP A 66 -5.58 6.03 -22.76
C TRP A 66 -5.57 5.37 -21.38
N MET A 67 -6.55 5.67 -20.54
CA MET A 67 -6.71 5.05 -19.21
C MET A 67 -6.66 3.52 -19.27
N LEU A 68 -7.37 2.89 -20.22
CA LEU A 68 -7.40 1.42 -20.32
C LEU A 68 -6.01 0.83 -20.60
N ARG A 69 -5.20 1.50 -21.42
CA ARG A 69 -3.83 1.08 -21.68
C ARG A 69 -2.95 1.25 -20.43
N ALA A 70 -3.09 2.38 -19.73
CA ALA A 70 -2.35 2.64 -18.50
C ALA A 70 -2.69 1.60 -17.42
N ALA A 71 -3.98 1.30 -17.23
CA ALA A 71 -4.45 0.28 -16.30
C ALA A 71 -3.97 -1.12 -16.66
N TRP A 72 -4.01 -1.51 -17.94
CA TRP A 72 -3.48 -2.79 -18.39
C TRP A 72 -1.97 -2.90 -18.09
N MET A 73 -1.18 -1.86 -18.38
CA MET A 73 0.26 -1.87 -18.06
C MET A 73 0.52 -1.96 -16.56
N ALA A 74 -0.30 -1.29 -15.73
CA ALA A 74 -0.21 -1.43 -14.29
C ALA A 74 -0.49 -2.87 -13.83
N GLN A 75 -1.51 -3.53 -14.39
CA GLN A 75 -1.81 -4.93 -14.11
C GLN A 75 -0.65 -5.85 -14.53
N GLU A 76 -0.08 -5.64 -15.72
CA GLU A 76 1.08 -6.38 -16.20
C GLU A 76 2.28 -6.29 -15.24
N LEU A 77 2.55 -5.11 -14.68
CA LEU A 77 3.62 -4.92 -13.70
C LEU A 77 3.30 -5.60 -12.37
N LEU A 78 2.12 -5.32 -11.79
CA LEU A 78 1.72 -5.88 -10.50
C LEU A 78 1.71 -7.41 -10.54
N THR A 79 1.08 -8.00 -11.56
CA THR A 79 1.03 -9.46 -11.70
C THR A 79 2.39 -10.09 -11.92
N THR A 80 3.34 -9.38 -12.55
CA THR A 80 4.72 -9.87 -12.73
C THR A 80 5.45 -9.89 -11.39
N PHE A 81 5.39 -8.82 -10.62
CA PHE A 81 6.25 -8.62 -9.44
C PHE A 81 5.63 -9.05 -8.10
N GLN A 82 4.33 -9.38 -8.04
CA GLN A 82 3.61 -9.66 -6.78
C GLN A 82 4.07 -10.90 -5.99
N GLN A 83 4.68 -11.92 -6.62
CA GLN A 83 5.03 -13.19 -5.95
C GLN A 83 6.48 -13.28 -5.50
N ASP A 84 7.30 -12.27 -5.80
CA ASP A 84 8.73 -12.30 -5.51
C ASP A 84 9.01 -11.50 -4.24
N GLU A 85 9.51 -12.18 -3.22
CA GLU A 85 9.86 -11.57 -1.92
C GLU A 85 11.00 -10.55 -2.01
N ASN A 86 11.85 -10.66 -3.04
CA ASN A 86 12.92 -9.71 -3.31
C ASN A 86 12.44 -8.52 -4.15
N SER A 87 11.18 -8.52 -4.60
CA SER A 87 10.62 -7.38 -5.31
C SER A 87 10.43 -6.20 -4.37
N ARG A 88 11.07 -5.09 -4.72
CA ARG A 88 10.94 -3.81 -4.02
C ARG A 88 9.83 -2.93 -4.59
N LEU A 89 9.03 -3.42 -5.53
CA LEU A 89 7.87 -2.70 -6.07
C LEU A 89 6.72 -2.68 -5.05
N ARG A 90 6.30 -1.50 -4.62
CA ARG A 90 5.24 -1.33 -3.62
C ARG A 90 3.89 -1.03 -4.23
N SER A 91 3.86 -0.21 -5.28
CA SER A 91 2.61 0.14 -5.96
C SER A 91 2.85 0.62 -7.38
N VAL A 92 1.75 0.63 -8.14
CA VAL A 92 1.68 1.32 -9.43
C VAL A 92 0.55 2.35 -9.35
N THR A 93 0.88 3.61 -9.57
CA THR A 93 -0.04 4.74 -9.53
C THR A 93 -0.43 5.15 -10.94
N LEU A 94 -1.72 5.41 -11.16
CA LEU A 94 -2.23 5.97 -12.41
C LEU A 94 -2.51 7.46 -12.22
N THR A 95 -1.73 8.31 -12.89
CA THR A 95 -1.87 9.77 -12.79
C THR A 95 -2.59 10.32 -14.01
N PRO A 96 -3.85 10.80 -13.87
CA PRO A 96 -4.55 11.43 -14.99
C PRO A 96 -3.96 12.81 -15.30
N ASN A 97 -3.53 13.02 -16.54
CA ASN A 97 -3.15 14.33 -17.06
C ASN A 97 -4.25 14.87 -17.99
N SER A 98 -4.97 15.88 -17.51
CA SER A 98 -6.00 16.61 -18.27
C SER A 98 -5.47 17.87 -18.95
N ARG A 99 -4.27 18.33 -18.59
CA ARG A 99 -3.71 19.61 -19.05
C ARG A 99 -2.96 19.49 -20.36
N GLN A 100 -2.35 18.34 -20.64
CA GLN A 100 -1.50 18.12 -21.81
C GLN A 100 -1.98 16.91 -22.63
N GLY A 101 -2.31 17.18 -23.90
CA GLY A 101 -2.68 16.14 -24.86
C GLY A 101 -1.51 15.24 -25.24
N GLY A 102 -1.78 13.94 -25.41
CA GLY A 102 -0.81 12.98 -25.94
C GLY A 102 0.29 12.54 -24.96
N VAL A 103 0.16 12.87 -23.67
CA VAL A 103 1.05 12.41 -22.60
C VAL A 103 0.85 10.92 -22.32
N PHE A 104 1.96 10.20 -22.29
CA PHE A 104 2.06 8.86 -21.73
C PHE A 104 3.50 8.69 -21.25
N ASN A 105 3.71 8.90 -19.96
CA ASN A 105 5.03 8.77 -19.33
C ASN A 105 4.96 7.71 -18.23
N VAL A 106 6.07 7.02 -18.02
CA VAL A 106 6.25 6.12 -16.89
C VAL A 106 7.44 6.62 -16.08
N TYR A 107 7.22 6.84 -14.79
CA TYR A 107 8.23 7.27 -13.84
C TYR A 107 8.43 6.22 -12.76
N LEU A 108 9.61 6.26 -12.12
CA LEU A 108 9.92 5.49 -10.93
C LEU A 108 10.25 6.45 -9.78
N HIS A 109 9.61 6.24 -8.63
CA HIS A 109 9.86 6.99 -7.41
C HIS A 109 10.50 6.06 -6.39
N ALA A 110 11.64 6.46 -5.81
CA ALA A 110 12.18 5.82 -4.62
C ALA A 110 11.37 6.24 -3.39
N VAL A 111 11.03 5.28 -2.54
CA VAL A 111 10.24 5.48 -1.31
C VAL A 111 10.79 4.61 -0.18
N GLY A 112 10.47 4.97 1.05
CA GLY A 112 10.85 4.22 2.25
C GLY A 112 11.98 4.89 3.05
N PRO A 113 12.41 4.28 4.17
CA PRO A 113 13.32 4.92 5.13
C PRO A 113 14.71 5.26 4.58
N ALA A 114 15.16 4.51 3.58
CA ALA A 114 16.46 4.69 2.94
C ALA A 114 16.43 5.59 1.69
N ALA A 115 15.24 6.03 1.25
CA ALA A 115 15.12 6.88 0.08
C ALA A 115 15.48 8.33 0.41
N ASP A 116 16.24 8.99 -0.48
CA ASP A 116 16.48 10.43 -0.37
C ASP A 116 15.15 11.17 -0.59
N PRO A 117 14.67 11.97 0.39
CA PRO A 117 13.41 12.69 0.27
C PRO A 117 13.41 13.75 -0.83
N ASP A 118 14.60 14.21 -1.25
CA ASP A 118 14.76 15.24 -2.29
C ASP A 118 15.09 14.63 -3.66
N ALA A 119 15.13 13.30 -3.79
CA ALA A 119 15.40 12.63 -5.05
C ALA A 119 14.30 12.92 -6.10
N GLU A 120 14.73 13.27 -7.31
CA GLU A 120 13.83 13.37 -8.44
C GLU A 120 13.38 11.99 -8.92
N LYS A 121 12.19 11.93 -9.52
CA LYS A 121 11.66 10.70 -10.13
C LYS A 121 12.44 10.34 -11.40
N GLU A 122 12.75 9.06 -11.55
CA GLU A 122 13.42 8.55 -12.75
C GLU A 122 12.42 8.38 -13.90
N VAL A 123 12.82 8.72 -15.13
CA VAL A 123 11.95 8.59 -16.32
C VAL A 123 12.22 7.27 -17.02
N LEU A 124 11.42 6.24 -16.71
CA LEU A 124 11.53 4.94 -17.37
C LEU A 124 11.03 4.98 -18.82
N TRP A 125 9.98 5.75 -19.09
CA TRP A 125 9.43 5.86 -20.44
C TRP A 125 8.82 7.23 -20.71
N SER A 126 9.04 7.75 -21.93
CA SER A 126 8.26 8.86 -22.45
C SER A 126 7.81 8.60 -23.88
N ARG A 127 6.49 8.57 -24.09
CA ARG A 127 5.92 8.48 -25.44
C ARG A 127 6.33 9.66 -26.32
N LYS A 128 6.56 10.85 -25.75
CA LYS A 128 7.01 12.02 -26.53
C LYS A 128 8.37 11.75 -27.20
N ILE A 129 9.28 11.10 -26.46
CA ILE A 129 10.63 10.74 -26.91
C ILE A 129 10.57 9.51 -27.81
N ALA A 130 9.98 8.41 -27.35
CA ALA A 130 9.96 7.14 -28.07
C ALA A 130 9.02 7.14 -29.29
N ARG A 131 8.11 8.12 -29.39
CA ARG A 131 7.07 8.24 -30.44
C ARG A 131 6.12 7.03 -30.54
N ARG A 132 6.15 6.12 -29.56
CA ARG A 132 5.27 4.94 -29.41
C ARG A 132 4.95 4.69 -27.93
N PHE A 133 4.01 3.78 -27.70
CA PHE A 133 3.81 3.22 -26.36
C PHE A 133 4.89 2.18 -26.05
N PRO A 134 5.22 1.97 -24.76
CA PRO A 134 6.11 0.86 -24.40
C PRO A 134 5.40 -0.47 -24.68
N GLU A 135 6.16 -1.50 -25.04
CA GLU A 135 5.64 -2.85 -25.02
C GLU A 135 5.65 -3.41 -23.59
N SER A 136 4.78 -4.36 -23.28
CA SER A 136 4.71 -4.94 -21.93
C SER A 136 6.05 -5.57 -21.52
N LYS A 137 6.74 -6.26 -22.43
CA LYS A 137 8.04 -6.88 -22.13
C LYS A 137 9.11 -5.83 -21.78
N GLU A 138 9.20 -4.78 -22.59
CA GLU A 138 10.15 -3.68 -22.43
C GLU A 138 9.91 -2.94 -21.11
N LEU A 139 8.65 -2.65 -20.80
CA LEU A 139 8.31 -1.98 -19.55
C LEU A 139 8.64 -2.84 -18.32
N LYS A 140 8.38 -4.15 -18.38
CA LYS A 140 8.75 -5.09 -17.30
C LYS A 140 10.27 -5.13 -17.10
N GLN A 141 11.04 -5.14 -18.19
CA GLN A 141 12.51 -5.12 -18.12
C GLN A 141 13.01 -3.84 -17.45
N LEU A 142 12.56 -2.68 -17.94
CA LEU A 142 12.93 -1.37 -17.37
C LEU A 142 12.61 -1.28 -15.88
N VAL A 143 11.46 -1.80 -15.44
CA VAL A 143 11.09 -1.80 -14.02
C VAL A 143 11.94 -2.81 -13.23
N ARG A 144 12.16 -4.02 -13.77
CA ARG A 144 12.94 -5.09 -13.12
C ARG A 144 14.35 -4.63 -12.76
N ASP A 145 14.99 -3.90 -13.66
CA ASP A 145 16.37 -3.44 -13.48
C ASP A 145 16.56 -2.57 -12.22
N PHE A 146 15.49 -1.96 -11.70
CA PHE A 146 15.49 -1.25 -10.43
C PHE A 146 14.90 -2.08 -9.28
N VAL A 147 13.69 -2.61 -9.47
CA VAL A 147 12.91 -3.16 -8.35
C VAL A 147 13.32 -4.58 -7.98
N CYS A 148 13.93 -5.32 -8.90
CA CYS A 148 14.31 -6.72 -8.71
C CYS A 148 15.39 -7.16 -9.73
N PRO A 149 16.60 -6.55 -9.71
CA PRO A 149 17.57 -6.67 -10.80
C PRO A 149 18.03 -8.11 -11.09
N GLU A 150 18.14 -8.94 -10.06
CA GLU A 150 18.57 -10.34 -10.17
C GLU A 150 17.50 -11.28 -10.75
N ARG A 151 16.27 -10.79 -10.93
CA ARG A 151 15.15 -11.64 -11.39
C ARG A 151 15.18 -11.85 -12.90
N GLY A 152 15.19 -13.10 -13.32
CA GLY A 152 14.87 -13.47 -14.71
C GLY A 152 13.37 -13.32 -15.01
N LEU A 153 13.04 -12.70 -16.15
CA LEU A 153 11.65 -12.51 -16.64
C LEU A 153 11.24 -13.52 -17.71
N GLY A 154 12.03 -14.59 -17.91
CA GLY A 154 11.70 -15.69 -18.82
C GLY A 154 11.55 -15.22 -20.28
N HIS A 155 10.35 -15.35 -20.85
CA HIS A 155 10.07 -14.93 -22.23
C HIS A 155 10.27 -13.44 -22.46
N SER A 156 10.11 -12.60 -21.43
CA SER A 156 10.32 -11.16 -21.57
C SER A 156 11.79 -10.79 -21.78
N ASP A 157 12.73 -11.63 -21.29
CA ASP A 157 14.18 -11.44 -21.48
C ASP A 157 14.70 -11.95 -22.82
N LYS A 158 13.87 -12.67 -23.56
CA LYS A 158 14.20 -13.23 -24.87
C LYS A 158 13.73 -12.28 -25.98
N LYS A 159 14.47 -12.25 -27.08
CA LYS A 159 14.14 -11.42 -28.24
C LYS A 159 12.86 -11.87 -28.92
#